data_AF-A0A924XEE7-F1
#
_entry.id   AF-A0A924XEE7-F1
#
_cell.length_a   1.000
_cell.length_b   1.000
_cell.length_c   1.000
_cell.angle_alpha   90.00
_cell.angle_beta   90.00
_cell.angle_gamma   90.00
#
_symmetry.space_group_name_H-M   'P 1'
#
loop_
_entity.id
_entity.type
_entity.pdbx_description
1 polymer ?
#
loop_
_entity_poly.entity_id
_entity_poly.type
_entity_poly.pdbx_seq_one_letter_code
_entity_poly.pdbx_strand_id
1 'polypeptide(L)'
;MPDMIHNQPFSAQLGGRVIDLSNREAAYVRYDLPRGRMSVFVYPENHNIESEVAPQYRVGERRIAFRQVRGYTAAQWHAQGLIYSVVTDLPEHEFAAVLTAGMMR
;
A
#
# COMPACT_ATOMS: atom_id res chain seq x y z
N MET A 1 -6.13 -2.59 -37.81
CA MET A 1 -6.21 -1.51 -36.82
C MET A 1 -6.73 -2.13 -35.53
N PRO A 2 -5.91 -2.43 -34.51
CA PRO A 2 -6.42 -2.93 -33.22
C PRO A 2 -6.60 -1.79 -32.21
N ASP A 3 -7.69 -1.88 -31.44
CA ASP A 3 -8.21 -0.92 -30.47
C ASP A 3 -7.22 -0.50 -29.38
N MET A 4 -7.15 0.80 -29.13
CA MET A 4 -6.38 1.45 -28.06
C MET A 4 -7.16 1.53 -26.73
N ILE A 5 -7.79 0.44 -26.26
CA ILE A 5 -8.48 0.40 -24.96
C ILE A 5 -7.90 -0.70 -24.06
N HIS A 6 -6.58 -0.73 -23.92
CA HIS A 6 -5.92 -1.62 -22.96
C HIS A 6 -4.67 -0.98 -22.36
N ASN A 7 -4.83 0.14 -21.64
CA ASN A 7 -3.78 0.54 -20.69
C ASN A 7 -4.22 1.51 -19.58
N GLN A 8 -5.42 1.34 -19.03
CA GLN A 8 -5.70 1.87 -17.70
C GLN A 8 -5.72 0.69 -16.73
N PRO A 9 -4.79 0.61 -15.74
CA PRO A 9 -5.04 -0.27 -14.61
C PRO A 9 -6.28 0.30 -13.92
N PHE A 10 -7.44 -0.32 -14.12
CA PHE A 10 -8.67 0.09 -13.46
C PHE A 10 -8.50 -0.17 -11.96
N SER A 11 -7.98 0.81 -11.24
CA SER A 11 -8.14 0.93 -9.80
C SER A 11 -9.38 1.78 -9.57
N ALA A 12 -10.54 1.15 -9.37
CA ALA A 12 -11.70 1.92 -8.94
C ALA A 12 -11.49 2.29 -7.47
N GLN A 13 -11.35 3.58 -7.17
CA GLN A 13 -11.36 4.03 -5.79
C GLN A 13 -12.77 3.80 -5.26
N LEU A 14 -12.90 2.86 -4.33
CA LEU A 14 -14.20 2.51 -3.74
C LEU A 14 -14.66 3.54 -2.70
N GLY A 15 -13.74 4.40 -2.26
CA GLY A 15 -14.00 5.50 -1.34
C GLY A 15 -12.87 5.70 -0.34
N GLY A 16 -12.98 6.78 0.45
CA GLY A 16 -12.10 7.08 1.56
C GLY A 16 -12.87 7.47 2.81
N ARG A 17 -12.35 7.11 3.98
CA ARG A 17 -12.91 7.49 5.28
C ARG A 17 -11.81 7.61 6.33
N VAL A 18 -12.09 8.36 7.38
CA VAL A 18 -11.29 8.33 8.60
C VAL A 18 -11.75 7.16 9.45
N ILE A 19 -10.82 6.39 10.00
CA ILE A 19 -11.09 5.27 10.90
C ILE A 19 -10.21 5.36 12.15
N ASP A 20 -10.64 4.70 13.22
CA ASP A 20 -9.75 4.35 14.33
C ASP A 20 -9.02 3.04 13.99
N LEU A 21 -7.70 3.10 13.90
CA LEU A 21 -6.81 1.97 13.66
C LEU A 21 -5.94 1.69 14.90
N SER A 22 -6.46 0.86 15.82
CA SER A 22 -5.75 0.49 17.04
C SER A 22 -5.37 1.70 17.90
N ASN A 23 -6.37 2.51 18.28
CA ASN A 23 -6.26 3.73 19.08
C ASN A 23 -5.48 4.86 18.38
N ARG A 24 -5.60 4.96 17.06
CA ARG A 24 -5.05 6.08 16.29
C ARG A 24 -5.98 6.44 15.15
N GLU A 25 -6.09 7.72 14.85
CA GLU A 25 -6.84 8.16 13.67
C GLU A 25 -6.04 7.87 12.40
N ALA A 26 -6.68 7.26 11.40
CA ALA A 26 -6.08 6.93 10.13
C ALA A 26 -7.00 7.33 8.97
N ALA A 27 -6.43 7.96 7.95
CA ALA A 27 -7.07 8.05 6.65
C ALA A 27 -6.99 6.68 5.97
N TYR A 28 -8.14 6.17 5.52
CA TYR A 28 -8.27 4.88 4.86
C TYR A 28 -8.84 5.07 3.46
N VAL A 29 -8.20 4.45 2.46
CA VAL A 29 -8.69 4.42 1.08
C VAL A 29 -8.68 2.98 0.57
N ARG A 30 -9.73 2.59 -0.15
CA ARG A 30 -9.83 1.26 -0.76
C ARG A 30 -9.86 1.35 -2.28
N TYR A 31 -9.14 0.43 -2.91
CA TYR A 31 -9.09 0.24 -4.35
C TYR A 31 -9.49 -1.20 -4.67
N ASP A 32 -10.37 -1.36 -5.66
CA ASP A 32 -10.49 -2.64 -6.37
C ASP A 32 -9.48 -2.65 -7.51
N LEU A 33 -8.63 -3.67 -7.54
CA LEU A 33 -7.66 -3.92 -8.60
C LEU A 33 -8.20 -5.02 -9.53
N PRO A 34 -7.71 -5.13 -10.78
CA PRO A 34 -8.16 -6.18 -11.70
C PRO A 34 -7.98 -7.61 -11.16
N ARG A 35 -7.00 -7.82 -10.26
CA ARG A 35 -6.66 -9.15 -9.71
C ARG A 35 -6.68 -9.21 -8.18
N GLY A 36 -7.36 -8.28 -7.52
CA GLY A 36 -7.39 -8.26 -6.06
C GLY A 36 -7.93 -6.96 -5.49
N ARG A 37 -7.67 -6.75 -4.20
CA ARG A 37 -8.08 -5.57 -3.46
C ARG A 37 -6.87 -4.95 -2.80
N MET A 38 -6.90 -3.63 -2.68
CA MET A 38 -5.86 -2.89 -2.01
C MET A 38 -6.47 -1.88 -1.06
N SER A 39 -5.93 -1.84 0.15
CA SER A 39 -6.29 -0.89 1.20
C SER A 39 -5.06 -0.07 1.55
N VAL A 40 -5.22 1.25 1.59
CA VAL A 40 -4.18 2.19 1.97
C VAL A 40 -4.60 2.86 3.26
N PHE A 41 -3.71 2.83 4.25
CA PHE A 41 -3.84 3.52 5.52
C PHE A 41 -2.73 4.55 5.63
N VAL A 42 -3.09 5.78 6.00
CA VAL A 42 -2.15 6.86 6.28
C VAL A 42 -2.44 7.37 7.69
N TYR A 43 -1.44 7.36 8.55
CA TYR A 43 -1.58 7.79 9.94
C TYR A 43 -0.29 8.41 10.46
N PRO A 44 -0.34 9.27 11.50
CA PRO A 44 0.84 9.88 12.09
C PRO A 44 1.84 8.83 12.56
N GLU A 45 3.13 9.11 12.35
CA GLU A 45 4.20 8.32 12.94
C GLU A 45 4.24 8.55 14.45
N ASN A 46 3.92 7.51 15.20
CA ASN A 46 4.13 7.46 16.63
C ASN A 46 5.52 6.85 16.86
N HIS A 47 6.40 7.57 17.58
CA HIS A 47 7.77 7.15 17.88
C HIS A 47 7.93 5.84 18.67
N ASN A 48 6.83 5.12 18.92
CA ASN A 48 6.75 3.98 19.82
C ASN A 48 6.37 2.67 19.13
N ILE A 49 6.53 2.59 17.81
CA ILE A 49 6.13 1.41 17.03
C ILE A 49 7.38 0.77 16.47
N GLU A 50 7.64 -0.43 16.97
CA GLU A 50 8.57 -1.42 16.43
C GLU A 50 8.36 -1.60 14.92
N SER A 51 8.98 -0.73 14.12
CA SER A 51 9.10 -0.90 12.67
C SER A 51 10.28 -1.82 12.32
N GLU A 52 10.84 -2.52 13.32
CA GLU A 52 12.26 -2.92 13.29
C GLU A 52 12.56 -4.37 12.91
N VAL A 53 11.58 -5.23 12.57
CA VAL A 53 11.88 -6.67 12.32
C VAL A 53 11.48 -7.18 10.94
N ALA A 54 10.84 -6.36 10.10
CA ALA A 54 10.49 -6.77 8.74
C ALA A 54 11.65 -6.45 7.76
N PRO A 55 12.01 -7.37 6.84
CA PRO A 55 12.96 -7.06 5.78
C PRO A 55 12.55 -5.80 5.02
N GLN A 56 13.50 -4.87 4.88
CA GLN A 56 13.30 -3.62 4.16
C GLN A 56 13.87 -3.73 2.75
N TYR A 57 13.07 -3.33 1.77
CA TYR A 57 13.40 -3.32 0.36
C TYR A 57 13.43 -1.89 -0.14
N ARG A 58 14.36 -1.58 -1.03
CA ARG A 58 14.44 -0.25 -1.64
C ARG A 58 13.60 -0.24 -2.92
N VAL A 59 12.62 0.66 -2.98
CA VAL A 59 11.83 0.94 -4.20
C VAL A 59 11.97 2.43 -4.48
N GLY A 60 12.78 2.76 -5.50
CA GLY A 60 13.25 4.13 -5.73
C GLY A 60 14.02 4.69 -4.53
N GLU A 61 13.59 5.84 -4.01
CA GLU A 61 14.17 6.48 -2.82
C GLU A 61 13.54 6.02 -1.49
N ARG A 62 12.53 5.13 -1.53
CA ARG A 62 11.81 4.70 -0.32
C ARG A 62 12.32 3.36 0.19
N ARG A 63 12.44 3.25 1.52
CA ARG A 63 12.64 1.98 2.22
C ARG A 63 11.28 1.44 2.63
N ILE A 64 10.91 0.29 2.09
CA ILE A 64 9.61 -0.34 2.28
C ILE A 64 9.81 -1.64 3.04
N ALA A 65 9.15 -1.76 4.19
CA ALA A 65 9.05 -3.02 4.91
C ALA A 65 7.90 -3.85 4.35
N PHE A 66 8.15 -5.11 3.98
CA PHE A 66 7.09 -6.05 3.58
C PHE A 66 6.81 -7.07 4.67
N ARG A 67 5.52 -7.41 4.83
CA ARG A 67 5.06 -8.44 5.77
C ARG A 67 3.92 -9.22 5.17
N GLN A 68 3.99 -10.54 5.21
CA GLN A 68 2.85 -11.40 4.92
C GLN A 68 2.13 -11.78 6.22
N VAL A 69 0.80 -11.62 6.26
CA VAL A 69 -0.03 -11.98 7.41
C VAL A 69 -1.34 -12.56 6.92
N ARG A 70 -1.61 -13.84 7.25
CA ARG A 70 -2.90 -14.52 7.01
C ARG A 70 -3.43 -14.39 5.57
N GLY A 71 -2.56 -14.56 4.57
CA GLY A 71 -2.93 -14.47 3.14
C GLY A 71 -2.96 -13.06 2.57
N TYR A 72 -2.60 -12.04 3.36
CA TYR A 72 -2.42 -10.67 2.89
C TYR A 72 -0.95 -10.28 2.88
N THR A 73 -0.57 -9.46 1.92
CA THR A 73 0.73 -8.79 1.86
C THR A 73 0.55 -7.34 2.28
N ALA A 74 1.36 -6.89 3.25
CA ALA A 74 1.41 -5.52 3.71
C ALA A 74 2.77 -4.90 3.36
N ALA A 75 2.75 -3.68 2.84
CA ALA A 75 3.92 -2.84 2.64
C ALA A 75 3.79 -1.60 3.53
N GLN A 76 4.87 -1.23 4.20
CA GLN A 76 4.89 -0.07 5.07
C GLN A 76 6.13 0.79 4.83
N TRP A 77 5.94 2.10 4.77
CA TRP A 77 7.04 3.06 4.74
C TRP A 77 6.68 4.32 5.49
N HIS A 78 7.71 5.08 5.85
CA HIS A 78 7.61 6.34 6.58
C HIS A 78 8.00 7.48 5.64
N ALA A 79 7.23 8.57 5.66
CA ALA A 79 7.57 9.79 4.95
C ALA A 79 6.88 11.00 5.60
N GLN A 80 7.65 12.05 5.87
CA GLN A 80 7.13 13.34 6.38
C GLN A 80 6.31 13.21 7.68
N GLY A 81 6.76 12.37 8.61
CA GLY A 81 6.05 12.14 9.89
C GLY A 81 4.75 11.34 9.76
N LEU A 82 4.52 10.71 8.60
CA LEU A 82 3.39 9.83 8.35
C LEU A 82 3.88 8.41 8.03
N ILE A 83 3.10 7.45 8.50
CA ILE A 83 3.21 6.05 8.14
C ILE A 83 2.18 5.76 7.04
N TYR A 84 2.67 5.19 5.96
CA TYR A 84 1.85 4.64 4.88
C TYR A 84 1.87 3.13 5.01
N SER A 85 0.69 2.52 5.13
CA SER A 85 0.53 1.08 5.14
C SER A 85 -0.41 0.67 4.01
N VAL A 86 0.08 -0.17 3.11
CA VAL A 86 -0.68 -0.69 1.98
C VAL A 86 -0.85 -2.18 2.16
N VAL A 87 -2.09 -2.65 2.21
CA VAL A 87 -2.45 -4.05 2.43
C VAL A 87 -3.20 -4.57 1.21
N THR A 88 -2.82 -5.74 0.72
CA THR A 88 -3.43 -6.38 -0.44
C THR A 88 -3.52 -7.89 -0.26
N ASP A 89 -4.47 -8.51 -0.96
CA ASP A 89 -4.54 -9.96 -1.16
C ASP A 89 -3.70 -10.44 -2.35
N LEU A 90 -2.98 -9.54 -3.03
CA LEU A 90 -2.04 -9.90 -4.08
C LEU A 90 -0.79 -10.61 -3.52
N PRO A 91 -0.22 -11.57 -4.28
CA PRO A 91 1.10 -12.11 -4.02
C PRO A 91 2.19 -11.02 -4.01
N GLU A 92 3.25 -11.22 -3.24
CA GLU A 92 4.34 -10.25 -3.07
C GLU A 92 4.95 -9.74 -4.40
N HIS A 93 5.16 -10.63 -5.37
CA HIS A 93 5.73 -10.28 -6.67
C HIS A 93 4.82 -9.37 -7.51
N GLU A 94 3.49 -9.58 -7.48
CA GLU A 94 2.53 -8.70 -8.15
C GLU A 94 2.42 -7.37 -7.41
N PHE A 95 2.44 -7.41 -6.08
CA PHE A 95 2.34 -6.21 -5.26
C PHE A 95 3.56 -5.28 -5.40
N ALA A 96 4.76 -5.85 -5.47
CA ALA A 96 5.98 -5.08 -5.73
C ALA A 96 5.91 -4.31 -7.05
N ALA A 97 5.33 -4.91 -8.10
CA ALA A 97 5.11 -4.25 -9.39
C ALA A 97 4.12 -3.07 -9.27
N VAL A 98 3.03 -3.24 -8.52
CA VAL A 98 2.04 -2.17 -8.27
C VAL A 98 2.67 -0.98 -7.54
N LEU A 99 3.44 -1.24 -6.48
CA LEU A 99 4.12 -0.17 -5.73
C LEU A 99 5.14 0.56 -6.59
N THR A 100 5.91 -0.17 -7.38
CA THR A 100 6.91 0.40 -8.28
C THR A 100 6.26 1.33 -9.31
N ALA A 101 5.17 0.90 -9.95
CA ALA A 101 4.45 1.71 -10.92
C ALA A 101 3.83 2.99 -10.32
N GLY A 102 3.32 2.92 -9.09
CA GLY A 102 2.76 4.07 -8.38
C GLY A 102 3.81 5.09 -7.93
N MET A 103 5.05 4.65 -7.69
CA MET A 103 6.14 5.51 -7.19
C MET A 103 6.98 6.16 -8.30
N MET A 104 6.86 5.71 -9.55
CA MET A 104 7.54 6.27 -10.72
C MET A 104 6.78 7.42 -11.39
N ARG A 105 5.63 7.82 -10.84
CA ARG A 105 4.83 8.96 -11.33
C ARG A 105 5.23 10.27 -10.67
#